data_AF-A0A923IZ55-F1
#
_entry.id   AF-A0A923IZ55-F1
#
_cell.length_a   1.000
_cell.length_b   1.000
_cell.length_c   1.000
_cell.angle_alpha   90.00
_cell.angle_beta   90.00
_cell.angle_gamma   90.00
#
_symmetry.space_group_name_H-M   'P 1'
#
loop_
_entity.id
_entity.type
_entity.pdbx_description
1 polymer ?
#
loop_
_entity_poly.entity_id
_entity_poly.type
_entity_poly.pdbx_seq_one_letter_code
_entity_poly.pdbx_strand_id
1 'polypeptide(L)'
;MVGREKAVTHPLYRLLHDEPNPEMTSFVFRETLMPHLLLWGNAYAPVIRNGRGEVIGLYPLMPNRMSVGRDSAGQLYYEYQRTTEEPPAAQYEKVVLPPSEVLHIPGLGFDGLVGYSPIAMAKNAIGMAQACEDYGASFFANGAAPGGVLEHPGTIKDPLEGA
;
A
#
# COMPACT_ATOMS: atom_id res chain seq x y z
N MET A 1 38.02 -8.06 7.26
CA MET A 1 36.63 -7.69 6.95
C MET A 1 35.81 -8.97 7.04
N VAL A 2 35.09 -9.19 8.15
CA VAL A 2 34.31 -10.42 8.33
C VAL A 2 33.07 -10.29 7.44
N GLY A 3 32.95 -11.16 6.44
CA GLY A 3 31.80 -11.20 5.54
C GLY A 3 30.51 -11.58 6.28
N ARG A 4 29.36 -11.23 5.70
CA ARG A 4 28.07 -11.70 6.21
C ARG A 4 27.93 -13.20 5.90
N GLU A 5 27.76 -14.03 6.93
CA GLU A 5 27.50 -15.46 6.80
C GLU A 5 25.99 -15.74 6.85
N LYS A 6 25.53 -16.70 6.04
CA LYS A 6 24.12 -17.12 6.05
C LYS A 6 23.82 -17.90 7.32
N ALA A 7 22.76 -17.52 8.04
CA ALA A 7 22.33 -18.17 9.27
C ALA A 7 21.53 -19.47 9.01
N VAL A 8 22.08 -20.40 8.22
CA VAL A 8 21.36 -21.60 7.72
C VAL A 8 20.86 -22.54 8.82
N THR A 9 21.44 -22.46 10.02
CA THR A 9 21.05 -23.27 11.19
C THR A 9 19.96 -22.62 12.03
N HIS A 10 19.59 -21.36 11.75
CA HIS A 10 18.58 -20.66 12.53
C HIS A 10 17.18 -21.16 12.16
N PRO A 11 16.28 -21.42 13.13
CA PRO A 11 14.93 -21.93 12.85
C PRO A 11 14.12 -21.07 11.87
N LEU A 12 14.30 -19.75 11.92
CA LEU A 12 13.64 -18.81 11.01
C LEU A 12 14.28 -18.72 9.63
N TYR A 13 15.46 -19.31 9.40
CA TYR A 13 16.16 -19.19 8.12
C TYR A 13 15.28 -19.72 6.99
N ARG A 14 14.74 -20.94 7.13
CA ARG A 14 13.83 -21.52 6.14
C ARG A 14 12.63 -20.61 5.86
N LEU A 15 11.97 -20.12 6.91
CA LEU A 15 10.77 -19.28 6.77
C LEU A 15 11.05 -17.97 6.05
N LEU A 16 12.14 -17.30 6.43
CA LEU A 16 12.47 -16.01 5.85
C LEU A 16 13.17 -16.15 4.49
N HIS A 17 13.98 -17.19 4.28
CA HIS A 17 14.79 -17.36 3.07
C HIS A 17 14.06 -18.15 1.98
N ASP A 18 13.34 -19.23 2.30
CA ASP A 18 12.81 -20.16 1.31
C ASP A 18 11.30 -20.03 1.16
N GLU A 19 10.56 -20.28 2.25
CA GLU A 19 9.12 -20.54 2.21
C GLU A 19 8.49 -20.14 3.55
N PRO A 20 7.88 -18.94 3.65
CA PRO A 20 7.24 -18.45 4.87
C PRO A 20 5.95 -19.19 5.21
N ASN A 21 5.34 -19.85 4.23
CA ASN A 21 4.19 -20.74 4.40
C ASN A 21 4.07 -21.68 3.19
N PRO A 22 3.33 -22.80 3.29
CA PRO A 22 3.25 -23.80 2.21
C PRO A 22 2.65 -23.32 0.88
N GLU A 23 2.01 -22.15 0.84
CA GLU A 23 1.30 -21.64 -0.33
C GLU A 23 2.18 -20.71 -1.19
N MET A 24 3.28 -20.19 -0.65
CA MET A 24 4.12 -19.22 -1.36
C MET A 24 5.59 -19.27 -0.95
N THR A 25 6.46 -18.96 -1.91
CA THR A 25 7.89 -18.78 -1.64
C THR A 25 8.15 -17.46 -0.90
N SER A 26 9.32 -17.33 -0.29
CA SER A 26 9.74 -16.10 0.39
C SER A 26 9.88 -14.92 -0.58
N PHE A 27 10.13 -15.19 -1.85
CA PHE A 27 10.12 -14.19 -2.90
C PHE A 27 8.71 -13.65 -3.12
N VAL A 28 7.73 -14.54 -3.35
CA VAL A 28 6.33 -14.16 -3.57
C VAL A 28 5.74 -13.46 -2.34
N PHE A 29 6.09 -13.90 -1.14
CA PHE A 29 5.69 -13.22 0.09
C PHE A 29 6.19 -11.77 0.14
N ARG A 30 7.48 -11.54 -0.12
CA ARG A 30 8.04 -10.18 -0.17
C ARG A 30 7.42 -9.36 -1.28
N GLU A 31 7.27 -9.95 -2.47
CA GLU A 31 6.61 -9.31 -3.61
C GLU A 31 5.19 -8.90 -3.26
N THR A 32 4.45 -9.73 -2.50
CA THR A 32 3.10 -9.40 -2.02
C THR A 32 3.10 -8.26 -0.99
N LEU A 33 4.08 -8.23 -0.09
CA LEU A 33 4.19 -7.17 0.91
C LEU A 33 4.63 -5.83 0.31
N MET A 34 5.27 -5.79 -0.85
CA MET A 34 5.72 -4.53 -1.47
C MET A 34 4.56 -3.62 -1.88
N PRO A 35 3.53 -4.08 -2.62
CA PRO A 35 2.31 -3.33 -2.83
C PRO A 35 1.67 -2.89 -1.51
N HIS A 36 1.69 -3.72 -0.46
CA HIS A 36 1.16 -3.31 0.84
C HIS A 36 1.85 -2.04 1.38
N LEU A 37 3.19 -2.00 1.33
CA LEU A 37 3.97 -0.82 1.69
C LEU A 37 3.71 0.38 0.76
N LEU A 38 3.62 0.15 -0.55
CA LEU A 38 3.50 1.24 -1.53
C LEU A 38 2.10 1.86 -1.56
N LEU A 39 1.07 1.07 -1.27
CA LEU A 39 -0.32 1.49 -1.33
C LEU A 39 -0.85 1.96 0.04
N TRP A 40 -0.51 1.26 1.13
CA TRP A 40 -1.01 1.56 2.50
C TRP A 40 0.07 2.03 3.47
N GLY A 41 1.33 2.06 3.06
CA GLY A 41 2.44 2.46 3.93
C GLY A 41 2.84 1.40 4.96
N ASN A 42 2.19 0.24 5.00
CA ASN A 42 2.38 -0.77 6.04
C ASN A 42 2.14 -2.18 5.49
N ALA A 43 2.93 -3.14 5.96
CA ALA A 43 2.79 -4.55 5.63
C ALA A 43 2.73 -5.37 6.93
N TYR A 44 1.80 -6.33 6.97
CA TYR A 44 1.53 -7.12 8.17
C TYR A 44 1.48 -8.60 7.85
N ALA A 45 1.91 -9.43 8.80
CA ALA A 45 1.70 -10.88 8.77
C ALA A 45 1.55 -11.44 10.20
N PRO A 46 0.60 -12.35 10.50
CA PRO A 46 0.60 -13.04 11.77
C PRO A 46 1.82 -13.95 11.86
N VAL A 47 2.36 -14.04 13.07
CA VAL A 47 3.42 -14.97 13.44
C VAL A 47 2.77 -16.23 13.96
N ILE A 48 2.61 -17.23 13.10
CA ILE A 48 2.00 -18.50 13.46
C ILE A 48 3.04 -19.37 14.18
N ARG A 49 2.69 -19.89 15.37
CA ARG A 49 3.57 -20.72 16.19
C ARG A 49 2.97 -22.09 16.45
N ASN A 50 3.81 -23.11 16.58
CA ASN A 50 3.38 -24.43 17.05
C ASN A 50 3.27 -24.47 18.58
N GLY A 51 2.82 -25.61 19.14
CA GLY A 51 2.69 -25.80 20.59
C GLY A 51 4.01 -25.73 21.38
N ARG A 52 5.16 -25.71 20.71
CA ARG A 52 6.49 -25.52 21.31
C ARG A 52 6.96 -24.06 21.22
N GLY A 53 6.15 -23.16 20.68
CA GLY A 53 6.46 -21.73 20.51
C GLY A 53 7.34 -21.41 19.29
N GLU A 54 7.69 -22.41 18.48
CA GLU A 54 8.47 -22.23 17.26
C GLU A 54 7.60 -21.57 16.19
N VAL A 55 8.12 -20.55 15.51
CA VAL A 55 7.41 -19.94 14.38
C VAL A 55 7.39 -20.94 13.23
N ILE A 56 6.21 -21.19 12.68
CA ILE A 56 5.96 -22.15 11.61
C ILE A 56 5.30 -21.52 10.38
N GLY A 57 4.87 -20.26 10.45
CA GLY A 57 4.22 -19.61 9.32
C GLY A 57 4.13 -18.10 9.44
N LEU A 58 4.21 -17.44 8.29
CA LEU A 58 3.89 -16.03 8.09
C LEU A 58 2.96 -15.92 6.87
N TYR A 59 1.80 -15.31 7.05
CA TYR A 59 0.82 -15.11 5.98
C TYR A 59 0.57 -13.61 5.79
N PRO A 60 0.41 -13.08 4.57
CA PRO A 60 0.08 -11.67 4.41
C PRO A 60 -1.30 -11.34 5.01
N LEU A 61 -1.39 -10.26 5.80
CA LEU A 61 -2.67 -9.65 6.17
C LEU A 61 -2.90 -8.40 5.32
N MET A 62 -4.15 -8.18 4.94
CA MET A 62 -4.54 -7.02 4.16
C MET A 62 -4.45 -5.75 5.02
N PRO A 63 -3.63 -4.75 4.67
CA PRO A 63 -3.43 -3.56 5.51
C PRO A 63 -4.71 -2.74 5.71
N ASN A 64 -5.62 -2.74 4.74
CA ASN A 64 -6.91 -2.03 4.85
C ASN A 64 -7.87 -2.64 5.88
N ARG A 65 -7.58 -3.83 6.40
CA ARG A 65 -8.32 -4.51 7.47
C ARG A 65 -7.62 -4.44 8.83
N MET A 66 -6.50 -3.72 8.91
CA MET A 66 -5.68 -3.60 10.11
C MET A 66 -5.81 -2.19 10.70
N SER A 67 -6.03 -2.12 12.01
CA SER A 67 -5.86 -0.90 12.82
C SER A 67 -4.77 -1.13 13.85
N VAL A 68 -3.93 -0.15 14.10
CA VAL A 68 -2.86 -0.22 15.10
C VAL A 68 -3.09 0.87 16.13
N GLY A 69 -2.97 0.54 17.42
CA GLY A 69 -3.24 1.47 18.51
C GLY A 69 -2.37 1.21 19.72
N ARG A 70 -2.51 2.08 20.72
CA ARG A 70 -1.98 1.87 22.06
C ARG A 70 -3.13 1.86 23.05
N ASP A 71 -3.10 0.94 23.99
CA ASP A 71 -4.09 0.91 25.07
C ASP A 71 -3.82 2.01 26.12
N SER A 72 -4.62 2.04 27.18
CA SER A 72 -4.48 3.01 28.28
C SER A 72 -3.17 2.90 29.06
N ALA A 73 -2.48 1.76 28.97
CA ALA A 73 -1.15 1.54 29.54
C ALA A 73 -0.03 1.90 28.56
N GLY A 74 -0.36 2.34 27.34
CA GLY A 74 0.60 2.68 26.29
C GLY A 74 1.13 1.46 25.53
N GLN A 75 0.56 0.26 25.75
CA GLN A 75 0.98 -0.97 25.10
C GLN A 75 0.39 -1.05 23.69
N LEU A 76 1.25 -1.34 22.72
CA LEU A 76 0.89 -1.51 21.32
C LEU A 76 -0.06 -2.71 21.17
N TYR A 77 -1.12 -2.54 20.37
CA TYR A 77 -2.00 -3.63 19.93
C TYR A 77 -2.37 -3.46 18.46
N TYR A 78 -2.78 -4.58 17.86
CA TYR A 78 -3.23 -4.66 16.47
C TYR A 78 -4.67 -5.18 16.47
N GLU A 79 -5.59 -4.50 15.78
CA GLU A 79 -6.95 -4.97 15.58
C GLU A 79 -7.13 -5.35 14.10
N TYR A 80 -7.40 -6.63 13.83
CA TYR A 80 -7.61 -7.14 12.49
C TYR A 80 -9.06 -7.55 12.27
N GLN A 81 -9.64 -7.12 11.16
CA GLN A 81 -10.97 -7.51 10.73
C GLN A 81 -10.90 -8.82 9.92
N ARG A 82 -11.34 -9.93 10.52
CA ARG A 82 -11.48 -11.23 9.86
C ARG A 82 -12.82 -11.31 9.12
N THR A 83 -12.82 -12.07 8.03
CA THR A 83 -14.03 -12.50 7.33
C THR A 83 -14.13 -14.01 7.48
N THR A 84 -15.20 -14.51 8.09
CA THR A 84 -15.37 -15.95 8.32
C THR A 84 -15.95 -16.69 7.12
N GLU A 85 -16.57 -15.95 6.18
CA GLU A 85 -17.27 -16.49 5.00
C GLU A 85 -17.10 -15.58 3.78
N GLU A 86 -17.41 -16.10 2.60
CA GLU A 86 -17.45 -15.33 1.35
C GLU A 86 -18.74 -14.50 1.24
N PRO A 87 -18.72 -13.34 0.54
CA PRO A 87 -19.94 -12.57 0.28
C PRO A 87 -21.04 -13.44 -0.38
N PRO A 88 -22.33 -13.27 -0.04
CA PRO A 88 -22.92 -12.19 0.77
C PRO A 88 -23.05 -12.50 2.28
N ALA A 89 -22.65 -13.69 2.74
CA ALA A 89 -22.81 -14.11 4.14
C ALA A 89 -21.62 -13.73 5.05
N ALA A 90 -20.61 -13.06 4.49
CA ALA A 90 -19.42 -12.59 5.18
C ALA A 90 -19.75 -11.85 6.49
N GLN A 91 -19.50 -12.51 7.61
CA GLN A 91 -19.50 -11.88 8.92
C GLN A 91 -18.11 -11.31 9.21
N TYR A 92 -18.11 -10.08 9.71
CA TYR A 92 -16.89 -9.39 10.10
C TYR A 92 -16.69 -9.54 11.60
N GLU A 93 -15.59 -10.17 11.98
CA GLU A 93 -15.16 -10.28 13.37
C GLU A 93 -13.88 -9.48 13.57
N LYS A 94 -13.80 -8.73 14.66
CA LYS A 94 -12.58 -8.04 15.06
C LYS A 94 -11.78 -8.91 16.01
N VAL A 95 -10.48 -9.04 15.74
CA VAL A 95 -9.54 -9.75 16.60
C VAL A 95 -8.45 -8.80 17.03
N VAL A 96 -8.17 -8.77 18.32
CA VAL A 96 -7.02 -8.06 18.87
C VAL A 96 -5.84 -9.01 18.94
N LEU A 97 -4.73 -8.64 18.30
CA LEU A 97 -3.47 -9.37 18.27
C LEU A 97 -2.40 -8.58 19.05
N PRO A 98 -1.64 -9.23 19.94
CA PRO A 98 -0.52 -8.60 20.61
C PRO A 98 0.67 -8.40 19.65
N PRO A 99 1.62 -7.50 19.96
CA PRO A 99 2.77 -7.25 19.10
C PRO A 99 3.67 -8.47 18.83
N SER A 100 3.69 -9.44 19.76
CA SER A 100 4.44 -10.69 19.60
C SER A 100 3.86 -11.62 18.52
N GLU A 101 2.62 -11.38 18.09
CA GLU A 101 1.89 -12.17 17.11
C GLU A 101 1.81 -11.52 15.73
N VAL A 102 2.34 -10.31 15.55
CA VAL A 102 2.29 -9.59 14.27
C VAL A 102 3.69 -9.16 13.85
N LEU A 103 4.14 -9.66 12.70
CA LEU A 103 5.23 -9.06 11.95
C LEU A 103 4.68 -7.80 11.28
N HIS A 104 5.02 -6.64 11.81
CA HIS A 104 4.72 -5.34 11.22
C HIS A 104 5.99 -4.78 10.56
N ILE A 105 5.92 -4.55 9.26
CA ILE A 105 6.93 -3.81 8.49
C ILE A 105 6.33 -2.45 8.17
N PRO A 106 6.74 -1.39 8.88
CA PRO A 106 6.28 -0.05 8.57
C PRO A 106 7.05 0.52 7.37
N GLY A 107 6.36 1.27 6.53
CA GLY A 107 6.91 1.98 5.38
C GLY A 107 7.39 3.39 5.70
N LEU A 108 7.26 4.28 4.73
CA LEU A 108 7.78 5.64 4.77
C LEU A 108 7.19 6.45 5.94
N GLY A 109 8.02 7.23 6.65
CA GLY A 109 7.54 8.17 7.67
C GLY A 109 6.97 7.52 8.94
N PHE A 110 7.40 6.30 9.28
CA PHE A 110 6.98 5.59 10.49
C PHE A 110 7.02 6.47 11.75
N ASP A 111 5.87 6.63 12.39
CA ASP A 111 5.66 7.52 13.55
C ASP A 111 5.73 6.80 14.91
N GLY A 112 6.14 5.53 14.91
CA GLY A 112 6.11 4.66 16.09
C GLY A 112 4.80 3.88 16.25
N LEU A 113 3.83 4.07 15.35
CA LEU A 113 2.59 3.31 15.26
C LEU A 113 2.40 2.72 13.85
N VAL A 114 2.45 3.56 12.81
CA VAL A 114 2.26 3.18 11.39
C VAL A 114 3.12 4.04 10.45
N GLY A 115 3.44 3.52 9.28
CA GLY A 115 3.99 4.27 8.15
C GLY A 115 2.91 5.00 7.35
N TYR A 116 3.30 6.06 6.65
CA TYR A 116 2.44 6.85 5.78
C TYR A 116 2.29 6.18 4.41
N SER A 117 1.06 6.17 3.88
CA SER A 117 0.78 5.69 2.52
C SER A 117 1.44 6.63 1.48
N PRO A 118 2.39 6.13 0.66
CA PRO A 118 3.00 6.91 -0.41
C PRO A 118 1.98 7.47 -1.42
N ILE A 119 0.97 6.68 -1.78
CA ILE A 119 -0.11 7.15 -2.66
C ILE A 119 -0.95 8.24 -2.00
N ALA A 120 -1.26 8.12 -0.71
CA ALA A 120 -2.00 9.17 -0.01
C ALA A 120 -1.21 10.50 -0.01
N MET A 121 0.11 10.44 0.10
CA MET A 121 0.98 11.63 -0.02
C MET A 121 1.04 12.17 -1.45
N ALA A 122 1.04 11.30 -2.47
CA ALA A 122 1.07 11.67 -3.88
C ALA A 122 -0.30 12.01 -4.48
N LYS A 123 -1.40 11.94 -3.71
CA LYS A 123 -2.79 12.01 -4.21
C LYS A 123 -3.07 13.21 -5.11
N ASN A 124 -2.52 14.38 -4.80
CA ASN A 124 -2.75 15.61 -5.57
C ASN A 124 -2.04 15.56 -6.93
N ALA A 125 -0.81 15.03 -6.96
CA ALA A 125 -0.06 14.88 -8.20
C ALA A 125 -0.72 13.85 -9.12
N ILE A 126 -1.17 12.72 -8.56
CA ILE A 126 -1.91 11.68 -9.29
C ILE A 126 -3.23 12.25 -9.83
N GLY A 127 -4.00 12.97 -9.00
CA GLY A 127 -5.25 13.59 -9.44
C GLY A 127 -5.06 14.63 -10.55
N MET A 128 -3.98 15.40 -10.49
CA MET A 128 -3.63 16.35 -11.56
C MET A 128 -3.28 15.64 -12.87
N ALA A 129 -2.50 14.56 -12.80
CA ALA A 129 -2.15 13.75 -13.96
C ALA A 129 -3.40 13.14 -14.60
N GLN A 130 -4.30 12.55 -13.80
CA GLN A 130 -5.55 11.98 -14.29
C GLN A 130 -6.44 13.04 -14.97
N ALA A 131 -6.60 14.22 -14.37
CA ALA A 131 -7.37 15.31 -14.99
C ALA A 131 -6.74 15.79 -16.31
N CYS A 132 -5.41 15.80 -16.41
CA CYS A 132 -4.70 16.14 -17.63
C CYS A 132 -4.89 15.08 -18.73
N GLU A 133 -4.85 13.80 -18.36
CA GLU A 133 -5.14 12.67 -19.26
C GLU A 133 -6.58 12.73 -19.77
N ASP A 134 -7.57 12.98 -18.90
CA ASP A 134 -8.98 13.11 -19.26
C ASP A 134 -9.22 14.30 -20.22
N TYR A 135 -8.57 15.44 -19.95
CA TYR A 135 -8.59 16.59 -20.85
C TYR A 135 -7.97 16.27 -22.21
N GLY A 136 -6.79 15.64 -22.22
CA GLY A 136 -6.10 15.24 -23.45
C GLY A 136 -6.95 14.28 -24.28
N ALA A 137 -7.50 13.24 -23.65
CA ALA A 137 -8.41 12.30 -24.28
C ALA A 137 -9.63 13.00 -24.90
N SER A 138 -10.27 13.91 -24.16
CA SER A 138 -11.42 14.69 -24.63
C SER A 138 -11.06 15.64 -25.77
N PHE A 139 -9.90 16.29 -25.70
CA PHE A 139 -9.38 17.19 -26.73
C PHE A 139 -9.14 16.45 -28.04
N PHE A 140 -8.45 15.29 -28.00
CA PHE A 140 -8.19 14.49 -29.20
C PHE A 140 -9.44 13.79 -29.75
N ALA A 141 -10.37 13.34 -28.88
CA ALA A 141 -11.64 12.76 -29.31
C ALA A 141 -12.51 13.74 -30.11
N ASN A 142 -12.42 15.04 -29.79
CA ASN A 142 -13.12 16.11 -30.52
C ASN A 142 -12.31 16.66 -31.71
N GLY A 143 -11.31 15.91 -32.21
CA GLY A 143 -10.50 16.31 -33.35
C GLY A 143 -9.65 17.55 -33.12
N ALA A 144 -9.29 17.83 -31.85
CA ALA A 144 -8.61 19.06 -31.43
C ALA A 144 -9.33 20.36 -31.82
N ALA A 145 -10.63 20.27 -32.14
CA ALA A 145 -11.44 21.42 -32.53
C ALA A 145 -11.86 22.22 -31.28
N PRO A 146 -11.60 23.54 -31.23
CA PRO A 146 -12.13 24.37 -30.16
C PRO A 146 -13.67 24.38 -30.22
N GLY A 147 -14.32 24.35 -29.06
CA GLY A 147 -15.79 24.32 -28.95
C GLY A 147 -16.53 25.55 -29.49
N GLY A 148 -15.82 26.56 -29.99
CA GLY A 148 -16.37 27.75 -30.63
C GLY A 148 -15.29 28.59 -31.31
N VAL A 149 -15.64 29.24 -32.41
CA VAL A 149 -14.81 30.24 -33.09
C VAL A 149 -15.41 31.61 -32.80
N LEU A 150 -14.60 32.54 -32.30
CA LEU A 150 -14.99 33.94 -32.21
C LEU A 150 -14.76 34.58 -33.58
N GLU A 151 -15.83 34.82 -34.32
CA GLU A 151 -15.80 35.56 -35.58
C GLU A 151 -16.08 37.04 -35.33
N HIS A 152 -15.22 37.92 -35.85
CA HIS A 152 -15.45 39.37 -35.87
C HIS A 152 -15.83 39.79 -37.30
N PRO A 153 -16.94 40.53 -37.52
CA PRO A 153 -17.44 40.87 -38.86
C PRO A 153 -16.58 41.89 -39.64
N GLY A 154 -15.38 42.23 -39.17
CA GLY A 154 -14.47 43.17 -39.81
C GLY A 154 -13.02 42.69 -39.80
N THR A 155 -12.18 43.27 -40.65
CA THR A 155 -10.73 43.02 -40.64
C THR A 155 -10.16 43.48 -39.30
N ILE A 156 -9.62 42.55 -38.50
CA ILE A 156 -8.79 42.91 -37.35
C ILE A 156 -7.56 43.59 -37.96
N LYS A 157 -7.50 44.92 -37.83
CA LYS A 157 -6.32 45.67 -38.23
C LYS A 157 -5.18 45.28 -37.28
N ASP A 158 -4.00 45.01 -37.84
CA ASP A 158 -2.80 44.76 -37.05
C ASP A 158 -2.67 45.84 -35.97
N PRO A 159 -2.30 45.46 -34.72
CA PRO A 159 -2.01 46.45 -33.72
C PRO A 159 -0.92 47.34 -34.29
N LEU A 160 -1.24 48.63 -34.45
CA LEU A 160 -0.27 49.63 -34.85
C LEU A 160 0.85 49.59 -33.80
N GLU A 161 1.99 49.01 -34.18
CA GLU A 161 3.25 49.26 -33.51
C GLU A 161 3.45 50.78 -33.55
N GLY A 162 3.28 51.40 -32.39
CA GLY A 162 3.22 52.85 -32.26
C GLY A 162 3.85 53.30 -30.95
N ALA A 163 5.16 53.57 -31.05
CA ALA A 163 6.04 54.39 -30.19
C ALA A 163 6.57 53.77 -28.89
#